data_AF-A0A6B3H1Y3-F1
#
_entry.id   AF-A0A6B3H1Y3-F1
#
_cell.length_a   1.000
_cell.length_b   1.000
_cell.length_c   1.000
_cell.angle_alpha   90.00
_cell.angle_beta   90.00
_cell.angle_gamma   90.00
#
_symmetry.space_group_name_H-M   'P 1'
#
loop_
_entity.id
_entity.type
_entity.pdbx_description
1 polymer ?
#
loop_
_entity_poly.entity_id
_entity_poly.type
_entity_poly.pdbx_seq_one_letter_code
_entity_poly.pdbx_strand_id
1 'polypeptide(L)'
;SPLALAVHHLQRGGVFAPDSELVSTAGQPMGRNWSSNSLTERFNPDLYTSTDPATGVRTSHPPLWSGAEKPFVIAVEPGSEPDTVSLPWLNGPPRSVPYDEFAELLRMDPTLRQIAPVVARLVVV
;
A
#
# COMPACT_ATOMS: atom_id res chain seq x y z
N SER A 1 -8.86 -5.75 21.76
CA SER A 1 -9.90 -4.74 21.46
C SER A 1 -10.71 -5.22 20.25
N PRO A 2 -11.91 -4.66 20.00
CA PRO A 2 -12.65 -4.92 18.76
C PRO A 2 -11.82 -4.67 17.50
N LEU A 3 -11.01 -3.61 17.51
CA LEU A 3 -10.09 -3.24 16.42
C LEU A 3 -9.02 -4.32 16.15
N ALA A 4 -8.36 -4.83 17.19
CA ALA A 4 -7.36 -5.88 17.04
C ALA A 4 -7.98 -7.19 16.51
N LEU A 5 -9.25 -7.47 16.84
CA LEU A 5 -9.96 -8.60 16.27
C LEU A 5 -10.25 -8.36 14.78
N ALA A 6 -10.79 -7.21 14.41
CA ALA A 6 -11.03 -6.85 13.00
C ALA A 6 -9.74 -6.99 12.15
N VAL A 7 -8.62 -6.47 12.65
CA VAL A 7 -7.30 -6.61 11.99
C VAL A 7 -6.85 -8.07 11.90
N HIS A 8 -7.05 -8.88 12.94
CA HIS A 8 -6.75 -10.32 12.87
C HIS A 8 -7.61 -11.05 11.83
N HIS A 9 -8.85 -10.59 11.59
CA HIS A 9 -9.67 -11.08 10.47
C HIS A 9 -9.09 -10.64 9.11
N LEU A 10 -8.61 -9.41 8.98
CA LEU A 10 -7.93 -8.93 7.77
C LEU A 10 -6.66 -9.74 7.46
N GLN A 11 -5.86 -10.04 8.47
CA GLN A 11 -4.66 -10.89 8.36
C GLN A 11 -4.98 -12.27 7.80
N ARG A 12 -6.01 -12.92 8.34
CA ARG A 12 -6.50 -14.21 7.81
C ARG A 12 -7.08 -14.09 6.40
N GLY A 13 -7.50 -12.89 6.01
CA GLY A 13 -7.92 -12.55 4.66
C GLY A 13 -6.79 -12.36 3.65
N GLY A 14 -5.53 -12.47 4.07
CA GLY A 14 -4.38 -12.45 3.16
C GLY A 14 -3.81 -11.06 2.88
N VAL A 15 -4.18 -10.04 3.65
CA VAL A 15 -3.68 -8.66 3.47
C VAL A 15 -2.15 -8.52 3.54
N PHE A 16 -1.43 -9.47 4.14
CA PHE A 16 0.04 -9.49 4.17
C PHE A 16 0.65 -10.58 3.26
N ALA A 17 -0.10 -11.08 2.28
CA ALA A 17 0.43 -12.04 1.32
C ALA A 17 1.61 -11.43 0.53
N PRO A 18 2.57 -12.25 0.05
CA PRO A 18 3.80 -11.75 -0.60
C PRO A 18 3.55 -10.89 -1.85
N ASP A 19 2.43 -11.09 -2.53
CA ASP A 19 1.97 -10.29 -3.67
C ASP A 19 1.65 -8.83 -3.30
N SER A 20 1.36 -8.55 -2.03
CA SER A 20 1.19 -7.19 -1.51
C SER A 20 2.52 -6.46 -1.27
N GLU A 21 3.68 -7.13 -1.33
CA GLU A 21 4.95 -6.46 -1.04
C GLU A 21 5.42 -5.58 -2.20
N LEU A 22 5.68 -4.31 -1.90
CA LEU A 22 6.42 -3.45 -2.80
C LEU A 22 7.91 -3.63 -2.55
N VAL A 23 8.64 -4.03 -3.60
CA VAL A 23 10.09 -4.21 -3.57
C VAL A 23 10.78 -3.26 -4.55
N SER A 24 11.89 -2.68 -4.10
CA SER A 24 12.75 -1.84 -4.93
C SER A 24 13.41 -2.63 -6.06
N THR A 25 14.00 -1.90 -7.00
CA THR A 25 14.88 -2.50 -8.02
C THR A 25 16.10 -3.25 -7.46
N ALA A 26 16.51 -2.91 -6.24
CA ALA A 26 17.58 -3.56 -5.49
C ALA A 26 17.09 -4.74 -4.61
N GLY A 27 15.80 -5.10 -4.70
CA GLY A 27 15.21 -6.21 -3.94
C GLY A 27 14.93 -5.91 -2.46
N GLN A 28 15.09 -4.66 -2.03
CA GLN A 28 14.75 -4.23 -0.67
C GLN A 28 13.23 -4.02 -0.54
N PRO A 29 12.60 -4.44 0.57
CA PRO A 29 11.21 -4.13 0.85
C PRO A 29 11.05 -2.62 1.03
N MET A 30 10.01 -2.06 0.42
CA MET A 30 9.75 -0.63 0.36
C MET A 30 8.32 -0.25 0.74
N GLY A 31 7.44 -1.22 0.93
CA GLY A 31 6.05 -0.88 1.15
C GLY A 31 5.06 -2.00 0.92
N ARG A 32 3.79 -1.59 0.79
CA ARG A 32 2.66 -2.42 0.43
C ARG A 32 1.95 -1.87 -0.80
N ASN A 33 1.54 -2.75 -1.69
CA ASN A 33 0.59 -2.46 -2.74
C ASN A 33 -0.69 -3.26 -2.49
N TRP A 34 -1.73 -2.55 -2.06
CA TRP A 34 -3.07 -3.07 -1.88
C TRP A 34 -4.05 -2.53 -2.93
N SER A 35 -3.56 -1.78 -3.92
CA SER A 35 -4.36 -1.37 -5.08
C SER A 35 -4.55 -2.53 -6.06
N SER A 36 -5.55 -2.43 -6.93
CA SER A 36 -5.78 -3.40 -8.01
C SER A 36 -4.73 -3.29 -9.12
N ASN A 37 -4.02 -2.16 -9.18
CA ASN A 37 -2.91 -1.95 -10.09
C ASN A 37 -1.75 -2.86 -9.70
N SER A 38 -1.44 -3.83 -10.56
CA SER A 38 -0.20 -4.60 -10.41
C SER A 38 0.99 -3.66 -10.61
N LEU A 39 1.55 -3.14 -9.51
CA LEU A 39 2.89 -2.57 -9.47
C LEU A 39 3.91 -3.72 -9.53
N THR A 40 3.77 -4.60 -10.53
CA THR A 40 4.58 -5.80 -10.77
C THR A 40 5.97 -5.48 -11.30
N GLU A 41 6.19 -4.24 -11.74
CA GLU A 41 7.52 -3.73 -12.00
C GLU A 41 8.16 -3.30 -10.68
N ARG A 42 9.43 -3.65 -10.50
CA ARG A 42 10.25 -3.18 -9.37
C ARG A 42 10.02 -1.69 -9.17
N PHE A 43 9.43 -1.33 -8.02
CA PHE A 43 9.06 0.03 -7.71
C PHE A 43 10.31 0.90 -7.71
N ASN A 44 10.29 1.98 -8.50
CA ASN A 44 11.34 2.98 -8.46
C ASN A 44 10.94 4.07 -7.44
N PRO A 45 11.57 4.12 -6.26
CA PRO A 45 11.25 5.12 -5.26
C PRO A 45 11.73 6.51 -5.62
N ASP A 46 12.40 6.67 -6.77
CA ASP A 46 12.86 7.94 -7.30
C ASP A 46 12.03 8.37 -8.53
N LEU A 47 11.02 7.58 -8.94
CA LEU A 47 10.18 7.87 -10.10
C LEU A 47 8.81 7.16 -10.01
N TYR A 48 7.70 7.91 -10.02
CA TYR A 48 6.38 7.31 -10.24
C TYR A 48 5.84 7.68 -11.62
N THR A 49 5.15 6.74 -12.26
CA THR A 49 4.53 6.95 -13.57
C THR A 49 3.03 7.07 -13.42
N SER A 50 2.50 8.26 -13.71
CA SER A 50 1.06 8.49 -13.83
C SER A 50 0.62 8.08 -15.23
N THR A 51 -0.48 7.34 -15.33
CA THR A 51 -1.15 7.10 -16.62
C THR A 51 -2.39 7.96 -16.68
N ASP A 52 -2.49 8.82 -17.69
CA ASP A 52 -3.71 9.54 -17.98
C ASP A 52 -4.81 8.54 -18.39
N PRO A 53 -5.92 8.44 -17.65
CA PRO A 53 -6.97 7.46 -17.93
C PRO A 53 -7.75 7.77 -19.21
N ALA A 54 -7.76 9.01 -19.69
CA ALA A 54 -8.46 9.41 -20.91
C ALA A 54 -7.62 9.23 -22.18
N THR A 55 -6.30 9.47 -22.07
CA THR A 55 -5.40 9.45 -23.24
C THR A 55 -4.44 8.26 -23.25
N GLY A 56 -4.31 7.55 -22.13
CA GLY A 56 -3.32 6.48 -21.93
C GLY A 56 -1.88 6.98 -21.84
N VAL A 57 -1.65 8.30 -21.87
CA VAL A 57 -0.31 8.89 -21.84
C VAL A 57 0.33 8.62 -20.48
N ARG A 58 1.56 8.11 -20.52
CA ARG A 58 2.36 7.83 -19.33
C ARG A 58 3.34 8.97 -19.10
N THR A 59 3.28 9.59 -17.92
CA THR A 59 4.20 10.66 -17.52
C THR A 59 4.92 10.26 -16.23
N SER A 60 6.24 10.27 -16.29
CA SER A 60 7.09 9.98 -15.13
C SER A 60 7.43 11.24 -14.36
N HIS A 61 7.27 11.17 -13.04
CA HIS A 61 7.49 12.28 -12.13
C HIS A 61 8.46 11.86 -11.02
N PRO A 62 9.37 12.75 -10.58
CA PRO A 62 10.04 12.54 -9.31
C PRO A 62 8.95 12.43 -8.22
N PRO A 63 9.09 11.49 -7.28
CA PRO A 63 8.10 11.30 -6.25
C PRO A 63 8.05 12.51 -5.34
N LEU A 64 6.90 12.70 -4.70
CA LEU A 64 6.63 13.82 -3.81
C LEU A 64 7.52 13.84 -2.55
N TRP A 65 8.33 12.80 -2.33
CA TRP A 65 9.39 12.80 -1.32
C TRP A 65 10.74 13.15 -1.96
N SER A 66 11.31 14.28 -1.54
CA SER A 66 12.67 14.69 -1.87
C SER A 66 13.55 14.55 -0.62
N GLY A 67 14.46 13.58 -0.56
CA GLY A 67 15.38 13.39 0.57
C GLY A 67 16.16 12.07 0.55
N ALA A 68 17.17 11.95 1.42
CA ALA A 68 18.02 10.76 1.54
C ALA A 68 17.30 9.53 2.15
N GLU A 69 16.15 9.75 2.81
CA GLU A 69 15.38 8.71 3.46
C GLU A 69 14.25 8.24 2.56
N LYS A 70 14.29 6.97 2.17
CA LYS A 70 13.27 6.34 1.34
C LYS A 70 12.06 6.00 2.22
N PRO A 71 10.85 6.54 1.94
CA PRO A 71 9.68 6.26 2.76
C PRO A 71 9.18 4.84 2.54
N PHE A 72 8.45 4.32 3.54
CA PHE A 72 7.61 3.14 3.33
C PHE A 72 6.33 3.55 2.61
N VAL A 73 6.13 3.03 1.40
CA VAL A 73 5.03 3.40 0.51
C VAL A 73 3.86 2.45 0.70
N ILE A 74 2.65 2.98 0.86
CA ILE A 74 1.43 2.19 0.93
C ILE A 74 0.53 2.66 -0.20
N ALA A 75 0.39 1.84 -1.23
CA ALA A 75 -0.52 2.11 -2.35
C ALA A 75 -1.88 1.46 -2.07
N VAL A 76 -2.94 2.26 -2.06
CA VAL A 76 -4.32 1.82 -1.80
C VAL A 76 -5.28 2.51 -2.76
N GLU A 77 -6.46 1.93 -2.91
CA GLU A 77 -7.59 2.59 -3.57
C GLU A 77 -8.58 3.08 -2.50
N PRO A 78 -9.41 4.10 -2.80
CA PRO A 78 -10.54 4.45 -1.94
C PRO A 78 -11.49 3.25 -1.82
N GLY A 79 -12.06 3.05 -0.63
CA GLY A 79 -13.12 2.05 -0.46
C GLY A 79 -14.46 2.54 -1.02
N SER A 80 -15.46 1.66 -1.01
CA SER A 80 -16.82 1.95 -1.48
C SER A 80 -17.60 2.90 -0.57
N GLU A 81 -17.17 3.04 0.69
CA GLU A 81 -17.81 3.89 1.69
C GLU A 81 -16.91 5.08 2.05
N PRO A 82 -17.47 6.21 2.52
CA PRO A 82 -16.68 7.31 3.08
C PRO A 82 -15.73 6.83 4.18
N ASP A 83 -14.56 7.46 4.27
CA ASP A 83 -13.55 7.17 5.31
C ASP A 83 -13.03 5.72 5.33
N THR A 84 -13.03 5.06 4.17
CA THR A 84 -12.51 3.70 4.00
C THR A 84 -11.46 3.60 2.89
N VAL A 85 -10.60 2.58 3.00
CA VAL A 85 -9.69 2.13 1.93
C VAL A 85 -10.11 0.76 1.43
N SER A 86 -9.83 0.46 0.17
CA SER A 86 -10.03 -0.87 -0.41
C SER A 86 -8.80 -1.74 -0.16
N LEU A 87 -8.98 -2.92 0.47
CA LEU A 87 -7.92 -3.90 0.69
C LEU A 87 -8.21 -5.22 -0.03
N PRO A 88 -7.18 -5.92 -0.56
CA PRO A 88 -7.36 -7.20 -1.22
C PRO A 88 -7.86 -8.27 -0.24
N TRP A 89 -8.59 -9.24 -0.78
CA TRP A 89 -9.13 -10.36 -0.01
C TRP A 89 -8.88 -11.68 -0.75
N LEU A 90 -8.18 -12.62 -0.10
CA LEU A 90 -7.65 -13.84 -0.71
C LEU A 90 -8.73 -14.71 -1.41
N ASN A 91 -9.98 -14.62 -0.99
CA ASN A 91 -11.09 -15.44 -1.51
C ASN A 91 -12.35 -14.61 -1.79
N GLY A 92 -12.20 -13.41 -2.36
CA GLY A 92 -13.36 -12.58 -2.64
C GLY A 92 -13.03 -11.20 -3.20
N PRO A 93 -14.05 -10.36 -3.38
CA PRO A 93 -13.83 -8.97 -3.77
C PRO A 93 -13.02 -8.22 -2.69
N PRO A 94 -12.34 -7.13 -3.06
CA PRO A 94 -11.72 -6.23 -2.09
C PRO A 94 -12.72 -5.77 -1.02
N ARG A 95 -12.21 -5.50 0.18
CA ARG A 95 -13.01 -5.03 1.30
C ARG A 95 -12.76 -3.55 1.55
N SER A 96 -13.83 -2.81 1.76
CA SER A 96 -13.79 -1.46 2.33
C SER A 96 -13.45 -1.57 3.82
N VAL A 97 -12.32 -1.00 4.22
CA VAL A 97 -11.79 -1.02 5.58
C VAL A 97 -11.73 0.41 6.12
N PRO A 98 -12.39 0.70 7.26
CA PRO A 98 -12.31 1.99 7.94
C PRO A 98 -10.89 2.45 8.26
N TYR A 99 -10.64 3.76 8.27
CA TYR A 99 -9.31 4.32 8.52
C TYR A 99 -8.71 3.96 9.89
N ASP A 100 -9.52 3.75 10.93
CA ASP A 100 -9.05 3.33 12.25
C ASP A 100 -8.58 1.87 12.25
N GLU A 101 -9.33 0.97 11.60
CA GLU A 101 -8.91 -0.42 11.37
C GLU A 101 -7.66 -0.49 10.51
N PHE A 102 -7.59 0.33 9.47
CA PHE A 102 -6.43 0.45 8.61
C PHE A 102 -5.19 0.94 9.38
N ALA A 103 -5.33 1.96 10.22
CA ALA A 103 -4.24 2.44 11.06
C ALA A 103 -3.72 1.37 12.02
N GLU A 104 -4.62 0.55 12.59
CA GLU A 104 -4.22 -0.58 13.44
C GLU A 104 -3.56 -1.70 12.65
N LEU A 105 -4.05 -1.99 11.45
CA LEU A 105 -3.40 -2.92 10.53
C LEU A 105 -1.96 -2.48 10.23
N LEU A 106 -1.73 -1.20 9.95
CA LEU A 106 -0.38 -0.66 9.71
C LEU A 106 0.55 -0.85 10.92
N ARG A 107 0.06 -0.65 12.15
CA ARG A 107 0.85 -0.93 13.36
C ARG A 107 1.27 -2.39 13.49
N MET A 108 0.52 -3.30 12.86
CA MET A 108 0.78 -4.73 12.87
C MET A 108 1.58 -5.23 11.65
N ASP A 109 1.85 -4.37 10.65
CA ASP A 109 2.58 -4.79 9.46
C ASP A 109 4.02 -5.20 9.82
N PRO A 110 4.41 -6.47 9.58
CA PRO A 110 5.71 -6.97 9.98
C PRO A 110 6.86 -6.25 9.26
N THR A 111 6.66 -5.89 7.99
CA THR A 111 7.67 -5.23 7.15
C THR A 111 7.84 -3.78 7.59
N LEU A 112 6.74 -3.06 7.86
CA LEU A 112 6.81 -1.70 8.39
C LEU A 112 7.51 -1.66 9.75
N ARG A 113 7.23 -2.63 10.62
CA ARG A 113 7.87 -2.76 11.94
C ARG A 113 9.34 -3.14 11.85
N GLN A 114 9.72 -3.95 10.86
CA GLN A 114 11.11 -4.37 10.65
C GLN A 114 11.97 -3.24 10.10
N ILE A 115 11.43 -2.49 9.13
CA ILE A 115 12.14 -1.34 8.53
C ILE A 115 12.19 -0.18 9.53
N ALA A 116 11.11 0.04 10.30
CA ALA A 116 10.94 1.16 11.21
C ALA A 116 11.33 2.51 10.56
N PRO A 117 10.68 2.87 9.43
CA PRO A 117 11.05 4.05 8.67
C PRO A 117 10.77 5.32 9.47
N VAL A 118 11.57 6.36 9.22
CA VAL A 118 11.32 7.71 9.78
C VAL A 118 10.01 8.29 9.23
N VAL A 119 9.61 7.90 8.01
CA VAL A 119 8.37 8.36 7.35
C VAL A 119 7.69 7.21 6.60
N ALA A 120 6.38 7.05 6.81
CA ALA A 120 5.50 6.25 5.97
C ALA A 120 4.58 7.17 5.13
N ARG A 121 4.32 6.80 3.87
CA ARG A 121 3.53 7.59 2.93
C ARG A 121 2.40 6.75 2.34
N LEU A 122 1.17 7.26 2.45
CA LEU A 122 0.00 6.72 1.79
C LEU A 122 -0.13 7.35 0.40
N VAL A 123 -0.24 6.52 -0.62
CA VAL A 123 -0.52 6.90 -2.00
C VAL A 123 -1.87 6.31 -2.36
N VAL A 124 -2.84 7.18 -2.67
CA VAL A 124 -4.13 6.76 -3.19
C VAL A 124 -4.01 6.75 -4.71
N VAL A 125 -4.23 5.58 -5.31
CA VAL A 125 -4.06 5.32 -6.75
C VAL A 125 -5.40 5.31 -7.48
#